data_AF-A0A954RST6-F1
#
_entry.id   AF-A0A954RST6-F1
#
_cell.length_a   1.000
_cell.length_b   1.000
_cell.length_c   1.000
_cell.angle_alpha   90.00
_cell.angle_beta   90.00
_cell.angle_gamma   90.00
#
_symmetry.space_group_name_H-M   'P 1'
#
loop_
_entity.id
_entity.type
_entity.pdbx_description
1 polymer ?
#
loop_
_entity_poly.entity_id
_entity_poly.type
_entity_poly.pdbx_seq_one_letter_code
_entity_poly.pdbx_strand_id
1 'polypeptide(L)' 'QLYFFSRTAPRLVGDANSDGQFNSADLVFVFQVGHYGTGEPSMFEQGDWNGDGIFDSSDFVAAFQTGSYLA' A
#
# COMPACT_ATOMS: atom_id res chain seq x y z
N GLN A 1 -20.21 26.47 -15.55
CA GLN A 1 -20.24 25.24 -14.72
C GLN A 1 -19.36 24.21 -15.40
N LEU A 2 -18.26 23.80 -14.79
CA LEU A 2 -17.44 22.68 -15.26
C LEU A 2 -17.14 21.81 -14.04
N TYR A 3 -17.77 20.64 -14.00
CA TYR A 3 -17.57 19.64 -12.97
C TYR A 3 -16.22 18.96 -13.23
N PHE A 4 -15.21 19.29 -12.42
CA PHE A 4 -14.06 18.43 -12.24
C PHE A 4 -14.56 17.20 -11.48
N PHE A 5 -14.78 16.09 -12.20
CA PHE A 5 -14.82 14.80 -11.53
C PHE A 5 -13.43 14.56 -10.98
N SER A 6 -13.23 14.80 -9.68
CA SER A 6 -12.25 14.03 -8.92
C SER A 6 -12.71 12.58 -9.00
N ARG A 7 -12.30 11.88 -10.06
CA ARG A 7 -12.27 10.42 -10.03
C ARG A 7 -11.15 10.09 -9.06
N THR A 8 -11.47 9.87 -7.80
CA THR A 8 -10.60 9.07 -6.94
C THR A 8 -10.50 7.72 -7.64
N ALA A 9 -9.40 7.52 -8.38
CA ALA A 9 -9.06 6.19 -8.85
C ALA A 9 -9.01 5.27 -7.62
N PRO A 10 -9.51 4.03 -7.72
CA PRO A 10 -9.36 3.08 -6.62
C PRO A 10 -7.87 2.99 -6.27
N ARG A 11 -7.56 3.08 -4.97
CA ARG A 11 -6.18 3.04 -4.46
C ARG A 11 -5.53 1.72 -4.88
N LEU A 12 -4.34 1.79 -5.46
CA LEU A 12 -3.60 0.63 -5.91
C LEU A 12 -3.06 -0.11 -4.69
N VAL A 13 -3.22 -1.44 -4.61
CA VAL A 13 -2.61 -2.24 -3.54
C VAL A 13 -1.09 -2.10 -3.62
N GLY A 14 -0.44 -1.77 -2.50
CA GLY A 14 0.98 -1.49 -2.46
C GLY A 14 1.37 -0.01 -2.61
N ASP A 15 0.49 0.88 -3.07
CA ASP A 15 0.72 2.34 -3.20
C ASP A 15 0.57 3.03 -1.83
N ALA A 16 1.52 2.75 -0.95
CA ALA A 16 1.53 3.24 0.43
C ALA A 16 1.75 4.75 0.49
N ASN A 17 2.55 5.32 -0.41
CA ASN A 17 2.86 6.75 -0.41
C ASN A 17 1.82 7.61 -1.18
N SER A 18 0.83 6.97 -1.82
CA SER A 18 -0.26 7.60 -2.57
C SER A 18 0.20 8.42 -3.77
N ASP A 19 1.28 8.00 -4.43
CA ASP A 19 1.80 8.62 -5.67
C ASP A 19 1.18 8.02 -6.95
N GLY A 20 0.31 7.01 -6.79
CA GLY A 20 -0.38 6.36 -7.89
C GLY A 20 0.40 5.23 -8.54
N GLN A 21 1.55 4.83 -7.98
CA GLN A 21 2.36 3.72 -8.44
C GLN A 21 2.64 2.77 -7.27
N PHE A 22 2.83 1.48 -7.58
CA PHE A 22 3.40 0.55 -6.61
C PHE A 22 4.83 0.24 -7.02
N ASN A 23 5.80 0.78 -6.30
CA ASN A 23 7.22 0.65 -6.60
C ASN A 23 8.10 0.58 -5.33
N SER A 24 9.42 0.63 -5.49
CA SER A 24 10.35 0.53 -4.36
C SER A 24 10.22 1.67 -3.35
N ALA A 25 9.72 2.84 -3.74
CA ALA A 25 9.50 3.95 -2.84
C ALA A 25 8.42 3.64 -1.80
N ASP A 26 7.36 2.90 -2.17
CA ASP A 26 6.35 2.42 -1.22
C ASP A 26 6.94 1.44 -0.22
N LEU A 27 7.79 0.52 -0.68
CA LEU A 27 8.46 -0.44 0.19
C LEU A 27 9.35 0.29 1.20
N VAL A 28 10.14 1.26 0.74
CA VAL A 28 10.98 2.09 1.63
C VAL A 28 10.11 2.88 2.61
N PHE A 29 8.98 3.43 2.15
CA PHE A 29 8.04 4.18 2.97
C PHE A 29 7.50 3.33 4.14
N VAL A 30 6.95 2.14 3.87
CA VAL A 30 6.38 1.28 4.93
C VAL A 30 7.45 0.76 5.89
N PHE A 31 8.68 0.49 5.43
CA PHE A 31 9.77 0.09 6.32
C PHE A 31 10.27 1.23 7.21
N GLN A 32 10.16 2.50 6.79
CA GLN A 32 10.47 3.65 7.64
C GLN A 32 9.46 3.84 8.77
N VAL A 33 8.22 3.35 8.61
CA VAL A 33 7.22 3.32 9.68
C VAL A 33 7.62 2.31 10.77
N GLY A 34 8.23 1.18 10.39
CA GLY A 34 8.84 0.24 11.33
C GLY A 34 7.89 -0.80 11.94
N HIS A 35 6.71 -1.02 11.35
CA HIS A 35 5.73 -1.99 11.87
C HIS A 35 5.96 -3.43 11.41
N TYR A 36 6.81 -3.66 10.39
CA TYR A 36 6.99 -4.99 9.80
C TYR A 36 7.41 -6.05 10.83
N GLY A 37 6.59 -7.09 10.97
CA GLY A 37 6.86 -8.22 11.86
C GLY A 37 6.82 -7.89 13.35
N THR A 38 6.33 -6.72 13.74
CA THR A 38 6.19 -6.31 15.15
C THR A 38 4.93 -6.87 15.80
N GLY A 39 3.89 -7.15 15.00
CA GLY A 39 2.55 -7.48 15.49
C GLY A 39 1.74 -6.27 15.96
N GLU A 40 2.27 -5.06 15.83
CA GLU A 40 1.54 -3.83 16.13
C GLU A 40 0.44 -3.57 15.09
N PRO A 41 -0.70 -2.97 15.49
CA PRO A 41 -1.75 -2.58 14.58
C PRO A 41 -1.22 -1.70 13.44
N SER A 42 -1.54 -2.08 12.21
CA SER A 42 -1.09 -1.39 11.00
C SER A 42 -2.26 -1.03 10.12
N MET A 43 -2.18 0.12 9.47
CA MET A 43 -3.07 0.57 8.42
C MET A 43 -2.38 0.41 7.07
N PHE A 44 -3.12 0.68 5.99
CA PHE A 44 -2.63 0.54 4.63
C PHE A 44 -1.30 1.29 4.37
N GLU A 45 -1.19 2.56 4.80
CA GLU A 45 0.02 3.38 4.65
C GLU A 45 1.22 2.80 5.40
N GLN A 46 0.96 1.89 6.34
CA GLN A 46 1.95 1.29 7.24
C GLN A 46 2.29 -0.14 6.80
N GLY A 47 1.65 -0.65 5.75
CA GLY A 47 1.95 -1.93 5.12
C GLY A 47 0.85 -3.00 5.20
N ASP A 48 -0.29 -2.74 5.86
CA ASP A 48 -1.43 -3.67 5.91
C ASP A 48 -2.21 -3.65 4.59
N TRP A 49 -1.76 -4.47 3.64
CA TRP A 49 -2.28 -4.55 2.27
C TRP A 49 -3.22 -5.73 2.07
N ASN A 50 -3.24 -6.69 2.99
CA ASN A 50 -4.22 -7.77 3.01
C ASN A 50 -5.46 -7.45 3.88
N GLY A 51 -5.39 -6.41 4.73
CA GLY A 51 -6.47 -5.94 5.60
C GLY A 51 -6.65 -6.74 6.89
N ASP A 52 -5.64 -7.49 7.35
CA ASP A 52 -5.70 -8.30 8.57
C ASP A 52 -5.27 -7.54 9.84
N GLY A 53 -4.84 -6.30 9.69
CA GLY A 53 -4.53 -5.37 10.77
C GLY A 53 -3.08 -5.42 11.26
N ILE A 54 -2.20 -6.20 10.64
CA ILE A 54 -0.76 -6.18 10.91
C ILE A 54 0.03 -6.00 9.62
N PHE A 55 1.32 -5.69 9.73
CA PHE A 55 2.21 -5.67 8.58
C PHE A 55 3.21 -6.83 8.66
N ASP A 56 3.03 -7.84 7.80
CA ASP A 56 3.90 -9.00 7.70
C ASP A 56 4.11 -9.49 6.26
N SER A 57 4.69 -10.68 6.10
CA SER A 57 5.00 -11.23 4.77
C SER A 57 3.77 -11.50 3.90
N SER A 58 2.59 -11.70 4.50
CA SER A 58 1.36 -12.00 3.78
C SER A 58 0.81 -10.76 3.04
N ASP A 59 1.10 -9.55 3.52
CA ASP A 59 0.82 -8.30 2.82
C ASP A 59 1.58 -8.18 1.51
N PHE A 60 2.86 -8.57 1.51
CA PHE A 60 3.65 -8.61 0.29
C PHE A 60 3.06 -9.61 -0.70
N VAL A 61 2.65 -10.80 -0.23
CA VAL A 61 2.01 -11.80 -1.10
C VAL A 61 0.73 -11.22 -1.71
N ALA A 62 -0.13 -10.59 -0.93
CA ALA A 62 -1.36 -9.95 -1.40
C ALA A 62 -1.08 -8.85 -2.44
N ALA A 63 -0.13 -7.95 -2.15
CA ALA A 63 0.22 -6.85 -3.05
C ALA A 63 0.84 -7.33 -4.36
N PHE A 64 1.81 -8.25 -4.32
CA PHE A 64 2.46 -8.76 -5.54
C PHE A 64 1.54 -9.65 -6.39
N GLN A 65 0.55 -10.32 -5.80
CA GLN A 65 -0.45 -11.09 -6.56
C GLN A 65 -1.30 -10.21 -7.50
N THR A 66 -1.38 -8.89 -7.25
CA THR A 66 -2.05 -7.96 -8.17
C THR A 66 -1.30 -7.74 -9.49
N GLY A 67 0.00 -8.11 -9.55
CA GLY A 67 0.85 -7.87 -10.71
C GLY A 67 1.12 -6.39 -11.02
N SER A 68 0.84 -5.48 -10.08
CA SER A 68 0.90 -4.02 -10.33
C SER A 68 2.25 -3.38 -9.98
N TYR A 69 3.22 -4.15 -9.48
CA TYR A 69 4.54 -3.62 -9.14
C TYR A 69 5.32 -3.20 -10.39
N LEU A 70 5.64 -1.91 -10.51
CA LEU A 70 6.26 -1.29 -11.69
C LEU A 70 5.48 -1.44 -13.01
N ALA A 71 4.16 -1.70 -12.94
CA ALA A 71 3.30 -1.90 -14.12
C ALA A 71 2.81 -0.60 -14.77
#